data_AF-A0A3M1F663-F1
#
_entry.id   AF-A0A3M1F663-F1
#
_cell.length_a   1.000
_cell.length_b   1.000
_cell.length_c   1.000
_cell.angle_alpha   90.00
_cell.angle_beta   90.00
_cell.angle_gamma   90.00
#
_symmetry.space_group_name_H-M   'P 1'
#
loop_
_entity.id
_entity.type
_entity.pdbx_description
1 polymer ?
#
loop_
_entity_poly.entity_id
_entity_poly.type
_entity_poly.pdbx_seq_one_letter_code
_entity_poly.pdbx_strand_id
1 'polypeptide(L)' 'AYQDDRAAHWLSERTGIPAVKLPFTVGGTPGATDLFGLYEDTIQRLREALR' A
#
# COMPACT_ATOMS: atom_id res chain seq x y z
N ALA A 1 11.00 0.25 0.80
CA ALA A 1 11.06 1.66 0.38
C ALA A 1 11.81 2.45 1.45
N TYR A 2 12.62 3.42 1.06
CA TYR A 2 13.43 4.22 1.99
C TYR A 2 12.69 5.44 2.57
N GLN A 3 11.39 5.58 2.25
CA GLN A 3 10.57 6.69 2.76
C GLN A 3 10.01 6.35 4.15
N ASP A 4 10.15 7.29 5.08
CA ASP A 4 9.54 7.25 6.42
C ASP A 4 8.01 7.39 6.28
N ASP A 5 7.25 6.61 7.05
CA ASP A 5 5.79 6.53 6.98
C ASP A 5 5.07 7.66 7.73
N ARG A 6 5.78 8.45 8.54
CA ARG A 6 5.22 9.46 9.44
C ARG A 6 4.39 10.52 8.73
N ALA A 7 4.79 10.95 7.53
CA ALA A 7 4.02 11.94 6.77
C ALA A 7 2.66 11.38 6.31
N ALA A 8 2.62 10.11 5.89
CA ALA A 8 1.39 9.45 5.50
C ALA A 8 0.46 9.24 6.70
N HIS A 9 1.00 8.84 7.86
CA HIS A 9 0.24 8.70 9.10
C HIS A 9 -0.32 10.05 9.59
N TRP A 10 0.51 11.09 9.63
CA TRP A 10 0.09 12.45 10.02
C TRP A 10 -1.09 12.98 9.18
N LEU A 11 -1.11 12.67 7.87
CA LEU A 11 -2.19 13.07 6.97
C LEU A 11 -3.45 12.22 7.18
N SER A 12 -3.26 10.91 7.37
CA SER A 12 -4.35 9.96 7.63
C SER A 12 -5.14 10.35 8.88
N GLU A 13 -4.45 10.71 9.97
CA GLU A 13 -5.07 11.16 11.22
C GLU A 13 -5.96 12.41 11.06
N ARG A 14 -5.61 13.31 10.12
CA ARG A 14 -6.33 14.58 9.92
C ARG A 14 -7.50 14.49 8.96
N THR A 15 -7.39 13.60 7.98
CA THR A 15 -8.35 13.49 6.89
C THR A 15 -9.32 12.33 7.09
N GLY A 16 -8.98 11.37 7.96
CA GLY A 16 -9.68 10.09 8.08
C GLY A 16 -9.47 9.17 6.88
N ILE A 17 -8.64 9.56 5.90
CA ILE A 17 -8.29 8.71 4.76
C ILE A 17 -7.31 7.64 5.24
N PRO A 18 -7.58 6.34 5.05
CA PRO A 18 -6.67 5.27 5.49
C PRO A 18 -5.30 5.33 4.83
N ALA A 19 -4.23 5.20 5.61
CA ALA A 19 -2.87 5.02 5.10
C ALA A 19 -2.63 3.56 4.71
N VAL A 20 -2.31 3.30 3.44
CA VAL A 20 -2.14 1.94 2.90
C VAL A 20 -0.70 1.72 2.45
N LYS A 21 -0.04 0.69 2.98
CA LYS A 21 1.29 0.27 2.53
C LYS A 21 1.18 -0.62 1.30
N LEU A 22 1.72 -0.15 0.18
CA LEU A 22 1.72 -0.83 -1.11
C LEU A 22 3.07 -1.47 -1.43
N PRO A 23 3.12 -2.55 -2.23
CA PRO A 23 4.36 -3.08 -2.76
C PRO A 23 5.02 -2.06 -3.70
N PHE A 24 6.33 -1.90 -3.61
CA PHE A 24 7.08 -0.98 -4.48
C PHE A 24 7.54 -1.63 -5.79
N THR A 25 7.73 -2.96 -5.78
CA THR A 25 8.24 -3.73 -6.91
C THR A 25 7.85 -5.21 -6.74
N VAL A 26 8.12 -6.04 -7.76
CA VAL A 26 8.03 -7.49 -7.67
C VAL A 26 8.93 -8.00 -6.53
N GLY A 27 8.39 -8.84 -5.67
CA GLY A 27 8.99 -9.30 -4.42
C GLY A 27 8.80 -8.34 -3.24
N GLY A 28 8.10 -7.22 -3.42
CA GLY A 28 7.85 -6.23 -2.37
C GLY A 28 6.89 -6.68 -1.27
N THR A 29 6.05 -7.68 -1.57
CA THR A 29 5.12 -8.35 -0.65
C THR A 29 5.04 -9.84 -1.02
N PRO A 30 4.51 -10.71 -0.14
CA PRO A 30 4.30 -12.13 -0.48
C PRO A 30 3.39 -12.37 -1.71
N GLY A 31 2.48 -11.44 -2.01
CA GLY A 31 1.57 -11.52 -3.17
C GLY A 31 2.14 -10.95 -4.47
N ALA A 32 3.18 -10.11 -4.40
CA ALA A 32 3.79 -9.47 -5.57
C ALA A 32 4.85 -10.35 -6.25
N THR A 33 4.53 -11.60 -6.63
CA THR A 33 5.52 -12.57 -7.14
C THR A 33 5.93 -12.36 -8.60
N ASP A 34 5.12 -11.65 -9.37
CA ASP A 34 5.40 -11.20 -10.74
C ASP A 34 4.72 -9.84 -10.98
N LEU A 35 4.80 -9.31 -12.21
CA LEU A 35 4.20 -8.01 -12.53
C LEU A 35 2.68 -8.00 -12.36
N PHE A 36 1.99 -9.10 -12.65
CA PHE A 36 0.54 -9.20 -12.47
C PHE A 36 0.19 -9.27 -10.98
N GLY A 37 0.90 -10.12 -10.22
CA GLY A 37 0.76 -10.22 -8.77
C GLY A 37 1.03 -8.89 -8.05
N LEU A 38 1.98 -8.09 -8.54
CA LEU A 38 2.24 -6.74 -8.03
C LEU A 38 0.99 -5.84 -8.11
N TYR A 39 0.34 -5.82 -9.27
CA TYR A 39 -0.86 -5.00 -9.47
C TYR A 39 -2.08 -5.59 -8.76
N GLU A 40 -2.24 -6.91 -8.72
CA GLU A 40 -3.31 -7.57 -7.97
C GLU A 40 -3.20 -7.24 -6.47
N ASP A 41 -2.04 -7.44 -5.85
CA ASP A 41 -1.77 -7.11 -4.44
C ASP A 41 -1.99 -5.60 -4.18
N THR A 42 -1.61 -4.74 -5.13
CA THR A 42 -1.87 -3.29 -5.03
C THR A 42 -3.36 -2.96 -5.01
N ILE A 43 -4.13 -3.48 -5.97
CA ILE A 43 -5.57 -3.22 -6.10
C ILE A 43 -6.33 -3.80 -4.90
N GLN A 44 -5.98 -5.01 -4.46
CA GLN A 44 -6.60 -5.65 -3.32
C GLN A 44 -6.43 -4.80 -2.05
N ARG A 45 -5.21 -4.35 -1.74
CA ARG A 45 -4.93 -3.49 -0.58
C ARG A 45 -5.72 -2.19 -0.60
N LEU A 46 -5.83 -1.56 -1.78
CA LEU A 46 -6.63 -0.34 -1.94
C LEU A 46 -8.12 -0.62 -1.71
N ARG A 47 -8.65 -1.75 -2.21
CA ARG A 47 -10.05 -2.15 -1.99
C ARG A 47 -10.34 -2.47 -0.54
N GLU A 48 -9.43 -3.14 0.16
CA GLU A 48 -9.57 -3.46 1.58
C GLU A 48 -9.62 -2.19 2.43
N ALA A 49 -8.85 -1.16 2.08
CA ALA A 49 -8.86 0.12 2.77
C ALA A 49 -10.12 0.98 2.53
N LEU A 50 -10.94 0.66 1.52
CA LEU A 50 -12.22 1.34 1.29
C LEU A 50 -13.37 0.76 2.12
N ARG A 51 -13.16 -0.39 2.77
CA ARG A 51 -14.16 -1.07 3.61
C ARG A 51 -14.10 -0.55 5.04
#